data_AF-A0A8H6ZFR3-F1
#
_entry.id   AF-A0A8H6ZFR3-F1
#
_cell.length_a   1.000
_cell.length_b   1.000
_cell.length_c   1.000
_cell.angle_alpha   90.00
_cell.angle_beta   90.00
_cell.angle_gamma   90.00
#
_symmetry.space_group_name_H-M   'P 1'
#
loop_
_entity.id
_entity.type
_entity.pdbx_description
1 polymer ?
#
loop_
_entity_poly.entity_id
_entity_poly.type
_entity_poly.pdbx_seq_one_letter_code
_entity_poly.pdbx_strand_id
1 'polypeptide(L)'
;MLHLIQTEVLLALYYLDCGKLLEGSYHRAGAASLAFSMGLHRLGPSSQGSYPFGMGIVTQIGTPAHISRMEMIDAFWSVVILNNYFVAASDIPLSFSCDAPISTPWPTHFLNIATPLPFMPGNDLAGHSPLTLLAKASSQLESTIAFTARNAGFPPPPEFWAIGPRLETFRGHLPPLDANYPTDQVSLVTHLFVNVAIIRLYSGHTSIHAEARSKCLIAAYCVAARLANAHIAEWEMADPILGPLLAAVADILIANLDHDAPATMAMQTTLSAMQVLAGRSLLIQQYFTLTQQRHESAQQNLNLFWLNIVHSFKPSPPDKY
;
A
#
# COMPACT_ATOMS: atom_id res chain seq x y z
N MET A 1 27.61 -0.49 -9.06
CA MET A 1 26.92 -0.55 -7.76
C MET A 1 25.44 -0.18 -7.88
N LEU A 2 25.08 0.99 -8.43
CA LEU A 2 23.67 1.32 -8.69
C LEU A 2 22.93 0.23 -9.49
N HIS A 3 23.56 -0.27 -10.57
CA HIS A 3 23.02 -1.40 -11.35
C HIS A 3 22.84 -2.69 -10.54
N LEU A 4 23.64 -2.92 -9.50
CA LEU A 4 23.48 -4.08 -8.63
C LEU A 4 22.24 -3.91 -7.75
N ILE A 5 22.01 -2.72 -7.19
CA ILE A 5 20.78 -2.40 -6.47
C ILE A 5 19.57 -2.57 -7.40
N GLN A 6 19.63 -2.04 -8.62
CA GLN A 6 18.56 -2.19 -9.62
C GLN A 6 18.29 -3.67 -9.91
N THR A 7 19.34 -4.48 -10.06
CA THR A 7 19.21 -5.93 -10.30
C THR A 7 18.54 -6.63 -9.12
N GLU A 8 18.97 -6.36 -7.89
CA GLU A 8 18.36 -6.93 -6.68
C GLU A 8 16.90 -6.50 -6.53
N VAL A 9 16.56 -5.25 -6.84
CA VAL A 9 15.18 -4.75 -6.82
C VAL A 9 14.32 -5.47 -7.85
N LEU A 10 14.81 -5.63 -9.09
CA LEU A 10 14.08 -6.33 -10.15
C LEU A 10 13.89 -7.81 -9.83
N LEU A 11 14.91 -8.49 -9.28
CA LEU A 11 14.81 -9.88 -8.85
C LEU A 11 13.79 -10.02 -7.71
N ALA A 12 13.82 -9.14 -6.72
CA ALA A 12 12.85 -9.14 -5.63
C ALA A 12 11.41 -8.94 -6.14
N LEU A 13 11.19 -8.01 -7.07
CA LEU A 13 9.88 -7.80 -7.71
C LEU A 13 9.43 -9.00 -8.55
N TYR A 14 10.35 -9.63 -9.29
CA TYR A 14 10.06 -10.85 -10.04
C TYR A 14 9.60 -11.99 -9.12
N TYR A 15 10.32 -12.22 -8.01
CA TYR A 15 9.95 -13.24 -7.04
C TYR A 15 8.65 -12.89 -6.29
N LEU A 16 8.42 -11.60 -6.00
CA LEU A 16 7.15 -11.12 -5.47
C LEU A 16 6.02 -11.45 -6.43
N ASP A 17 6.17 -11.13 -7.72
CA ASP A 17 5.19 -11.44 -8.76
C ASP A 17 4.89 -12.94 -8.87
N CYS A 18 5.91 -13.79 -8.70
CA CYS A 18 5.76 -15.25 -8.67
C CYS A 18 5.11 -15.78 -7.37
N GLY A 19 4.82 -14.93 -6.38
CA GLY A 19 4.37 -15.34 -5.05
C GLY A 19 5.42 -16.05 -4.19
N LYS A 20 6.69 -15.92 -4.56
CA LYS A 20 7.85 -16.49 -3.85
C LYS A 20 8.39 -15.48 -2.85
N LEU A 21 7.61 -15.21 -1.79
CA LEU A 21 7.90 -14.17 -0.80
C LEU A 21 9.23 -14.40 -0.05
N LEU A 22 9.61 -15.66 0.17
CA LEU A 22 10.85 -16.00 0.88
C LEU A 22 12.08 -15.66 0.01
N GLU A 23 12.09 -16.14 -1.23
CA GLU A 23 13.14 -15.88 -2.22
C GLU A 23 13.26 -14.37 -2.51
N GLY A 24 12.13 -13.69 -2.72
CA GLY A 24 12.10 -12.25 -2.90
C GLY A 24 12.61 -11.48 -1.68
N SER A 25 12.37 -12.00 -0.47
CA SER A 25 12.87 -11.37 0.77
C SER A 25 14.40 -11.37 0.86
N TYR A 26 15.09 -12.40 0.33
CA TYR A 26 16.55 -12.42 0.27
C TYR A 26 17.09 -11.30 -0.63
N HIS A 27 16.55 -11.15 -1.84
CA HIS A 27 16.97 -10.12 -2.79
C HIS A 27 16.63 -8.70 -2.28
N ARG A 28 15.44 -8.53 -1.70
CA ARG A 28 15.05 -7.28 -1.02
C ARG A 28 16.03 -6.91 0.09
N ALA A 29 16.40 -7.87 0.95
CA ALA A 29 17.39 -7.64 2.01
C ALA A 29 18.77 -7.28 1.44
N GLY A 30 19.19 -7.95 0.36
CA GLY A 30 20.40 -7.62 -0.39
C GLY A 30 20.40 -6.18 -0.92
N ALA A 31 19.31 -5.76 -1.58
CA ALA A 31 19.13 -4.40 -2.07
C ALA A 31 19.22 -3.36 -0.93
N ALA A 32 18.56 -3.64 0.20
CA ALA A 32 18.62 -2.79 1.39
C ALA A 32 20.05 -2.70 1.94
N SER A 33 20.73 -3.83 2.18
CA SER A 33 22.11 -3.85 2.66
C SER A 33 23.06 -3.07 1.75
N LEU A 34 22.91 -3.21 0.42
CA LEU A 34 23.69 -2.42 -0.54
C LEU A 34 23.42 -0.93 -0.40
N ALA A 35 22.15 -0.51 -0.39
CA ALA A 35 21.78 0.90 -0.24
C ALA A 35 22.30 1.51 1.08
N PHE A 36 22.24 0.77 2.19
CA PHE A 36 22.78 1.22 3.47
C PHE A 36 24.32 1.27 3.47
N SER A 37 24.99 0.24 2.94
CA SER A 37 26.46 0.19 2.86
C SER A 37 27.04 1.30 1.98
N MET A 38 26.31 1.71 0.96
CA MET A 38 26.66 2.84 0.09
C MET A 38 26.32 4.21 0.70
N GLY A 39 25.72 4.24 1.90
CA GLY A 39 25.32 5.49 2.55
C GLY A 39 24.16 6.20 1.86
N LEU A 40 23.35 5.51 1.03
CA LEU A 40 22.24 6.14 0.29
C LEU A 40 21.10 6.62 1.20
N HIS A 41 21.09 6.23 2.47
CA HIS A 41 20.19 6.73 3.51
C HIS A 41 20.65 8.08 4.10
N ARG A 42 21.84 8.57 3.72
CA ARG A 42 22.46 9.80 4.23
C ARG A 42 22.74 10.85 3.15
N LEU A 43 21.86 10.96 2.15
CA LEU A 43 22.03 11.90 1.04
C LEU A 43 21.54 13.34 1.35
N GLY A 44 21.45 13.73 2.63
CA GLY A 44 21.00 15.05 3.05
C GLY A 44 22.00 16.19 2.76
N PRO A 45 21.61 17.47 2.90
CA PRO A 45 22.46 18.62 2.58
C PRO A 45 23.81 18.62 3.32
N SER A 46 23.82 18.11 4.55
CA SER A 46 25.01 18.03 5.42
C SER A 46 26.06 17.01 4.97
N SER A 47 25.75 16.15 3.99
CA SER A 47 26.68 15.15 3.44
C SER A 47 27.72 15.72 2.46
N GLN A 48 27.66 17.01 2.13
CA GLN A 48 28.58 17.66 1.18
C GLN A 48 30.05 17.67 1.62
N GLY A 49 30.37 17.34 2.87
CA GLY A 49 31.72 17.48 3.41
C GLY A 49 32.63 16.24 3.34
N SER A 50 32.15 15.03 3.06
CA SER A 50 33.00 13.83 3.15
C SER A 50 32.45 12.66 2.33
N TYR A 51 32.67 12.66 1.01
CA TYR A 51 32.63 11.41 0.26
C TYR A 51 33.92 10.63 0.58
N PRO A 52 33.85 9.40 1.13
CA PRO A 52 35.03 8.58 1.43
C PRO A 52 35.70 7.98 0.18
N PHE A 53 35.37 8.50 -1.01
CA PHE A 53 35.98 8.11 -2.27
C PHE A 53 36.41 9.39 -3.00
N GLY A 54 37.73 9.59 -3.11
CA GLY A 54 38.34 10.81 -3.61
C GLY A 54 37.96 11.12 -5.06
N MET A 55 36.90 11.89 -5.25
CA MET A 55 36.63 12.55 -6.52
C MET A 55 36.18 13.99 -6.23
N GLY A 56 36.99 14.93 -6.72
CA GLY A 56 36.97 16.34 -6.37
C GLY A 56 35.68 17.08 -6.69
N ILE A 57 35.48 18.13 -5.91
CA ILE A 57 34.42 19.13 -5.97
C ILE A 57 34.39 19.81 -7.34
N VAL A 58 33.26 19.74 -8.05
CA VAL A 58 32.76 20.86 -8.89
C VAL A 58 31.24 20.92 -8.78
N THR A 59 30.74 21.87 -8.00
CA THR A 59 29.34 22.32 -8.01
C THR A 59 29.12 23.19 -9.25
N GLN A 60 28.71 22.57 -10.37
CA GLN A 60 28.07 23.27 -11.48
C GLN A 60 26.78 22.55 -11.87
N ILE A 61 25.69 23.31 -11.88
CA ILE A 61 24.37 22.92 -12.35
C ILE A 61 24.52 22.45 -13.81
N GLY A 62 24.10 21.21 -14.10
CA GLY A 62 24.23 20.57 -15.40
C GLY A 62 25.41 19.59 -15.54
N THR A 63 26.17 19.32 -14.47
CA THR A 63 27.27 18.34 -14.51
C THR A 63 26.80 16.89 -14.26
N PRO A 64 27.52 15.86 -14.77
CA PRO A 64 27.22 14.43 -14.56
C PRO A 64 27.04 14.01 -13.10
N ALA A 65 27.60 14.78 -12.16
CA ALA A 65 27.50 14.55 -10.72
C ALA A 65 26.07 14.78 -10.16
N HIS A 66 25.29 15.70 -10.73
CA HIS A 66 23.92 15.97 -10.28
C HIS A 66 22.94 14.87 -10.70
N ILE A 67 23.05 14.39 -11.94
CA ILE A 67 22.24 13.28 -12.48
C ILE A 67 22.48 12.03 -11.62
N SER A 68 23.75 11.73 -11.33
CA SER A 68 24.14 10.60 -10.48
C SER A 68 23.53 10.68 -9.06
N ARG A 69 23.38 11.87 -8.48
CA ARG A 69 22.78 12.03 -7.14
C ARG A 69 21.27 11.80 -7.16
N MET A 70 20.57 12.28 -8.19
CA MET A 70 19.12 12.05 -8.32
C MET A 70 18.82 10.56 -8.48
N GLU A 71 19.60 9.87 -9.32
CA GLU A 71 19.50 8.41 -9.48
C GLU A 71 19.74 7.66 -8.15
N MET A 72 20.65 8.14 -7.30
CA MET A 72 20.88 7.56 -5.98
C MET A 72 19.71 7.78 -5.02
N ILE A 73 19.09 8.97 -5.05
CA ILE A 73 17.89 9.27 -4.25
C ILE A 73 16.74 8.38 -4.70
N ASP A 74 16.50 8.29 -6.01
CA ASP A 74 15.44 7.45 -6.57
C ASP A 74 15.68 5.98 -6.25
N ALA A 75 16.91 5.48 -6.40
CA ALA A 75 17.25 4.10 -6.05
C ALA A 75 17.03 3.80 -4.56
N PHE A 76 17.38 4.72 -3.66
CA PHE A 76 17.10 4.56 -2.24
C PHE A 76 15.59 4.44 -1.98
N TRP A 77 14.79 5.33 -2.55
CA TRP A 77 13.33 5.29 -2.35
C TRP A 77 12.65 4.12 -3.04
N SER A 78 13.16 3.64 -4.17
CA SER A 78 12.72 2.38 -4.78
C SER A 78 12.96 1.19 -3.85
N VAL A 79 14.10 1.14 -3.17
CA VAL A 79 14.38 0.10 -2.16
C VAL A 79 13.42 0.20 -0.97
N VAL A 80 13.12 1.41 -0.49
CA VAL A 80 12.13 1.63 0.58
C VAL A 80 10.72 1.20 0.16
N ILE A 81 10.29 1.56 -1.06
CA ILE A 81 8.99 1.16 -1.60
C ILE A 81 8.92 -0.37 -1.72
N LEU A 82 9.93 -1.00 -2.32
CA LEU A 82 10.02 -2.46 -2.40
C LEU A 82 9.93 -3.11 -1.02
N ASN A 83 10.63 -2.53 -0.05
CA ASN A 83 10.61 -3.01 1.32
C ASN A 83 9.19 -2.98 1.90
N ASN A 84 8.45 -1.90 1.67
CA ASN A 84 7.07 -1.72 2.10
C ASN A 84 6.09 -2.62 1.32
N TYR A 85 6.39 -2.98 0.07
CA TYR A 85 5.57 -3.93 -0.71
C TYR A 85 5.56 -5.31 -0.03
N PHE A 86 6.73 -5.77 0.42
CA PHE A 86 6.80 -7.05 1.14
C PHE A 86 6.03 -7.01 2.46
N VAL A 87 6.07 -5.89 3.20
CA VAL A 87 5.25 -5.72 4.42
C VAL A 87 3.77 -5.81 4.11
N ALA A 88 3.31 -5.11 3.08
CA ALA A 88 1.92 -5.12 2.68
C ALA A 88 1.46 -6.47 2.12
N ALA A 89 2.37 -7.24 1.51
CA ALA A 89 2.08 -8.59 1.03
C ALA A 89 2.02 -9.62 2.17
N SER A 90 2.93 -9.53 3.15
CA SER A 90 3.00 -10.51 4.23
C SER A 90 2.19 -10.16 5.47
N ASP A 91 1.69 -8.91 5.60
CA ASP A 91 1.11 -8.35 6.82
C ASP A 91 2.01 -8.49 8.07
N ILE A 92 3.31 -8.70 7.84
CA ILE A 92 4.31 -8.90 8.91
C ILE A 92 5.17 -7.64 8.96
N PRO A 93 5.16 -6.90 10.08
CA PRO A 93 6.08 -5.78 10.29
C PRO A 93 7.52 -6.25 10.13
N LEU A 94 8.37 -5.39 9.59
CA LEU A 94 9.77 -5.77 9.40
C LEU A 94 10.50 -5.81 10.72
N SER A 95 11.25 -6.90 10.93
CA SER A 95 12.24 -6.97 12.00
C SER A 95 13.45 -6.07 11.74
N PHE A 96 13.68 -5.66 10.49
CA PHE A 96 14.77 -4.76 10.12
C PHE A 96 14.34 -3.30 10.26
N SER A 97 14.03 -2.87 11.49
CA SER A 97 14.13 -1.45 11.79
C SER A 97 15.61 -1.12 11.73
N CYS A 98 16.08 -0.69 10.57
CA CYS A 98 17.38 -0.05 10.52
C CYS A 98 17.19 1.28 11.24
N ASP A 99 17.45 1.30 12.55
CA ASP A 99 17.35 2.50 13.42
C ASP A 99 18.31 3.63 12.98
N ALA A 100 19.00 3.44 11.84
CA ALA A 100 19.77 4.46 11.17
C ALA A 100 18.85 5.61 10.73
N PRO A 101 19.16 6.86 11.15
CA PRO A 101 18.38 8.01 10.73
C PRO A 101 18.45 8.17 9.20
N ILE A 102 17.28 8.23 8.56
CA ILE A 102 17.16 8.53 7.14
C ILE A 102 17.25 10.05 6.99
N SER A 103 18.29 10.53 6.31
CA SER A 103 18.46 11.94 5.95
C SER A 103 18.40 12.18 4.44
N THR A 104 18.09 11.14 3.66
CA THR A 104 17.87 11.24 2.23
C THR A 104 16.60 12.02 1.93
N PRO A 105 16.67 13.08 1.11
CA PRO A 105 15.50 13.88 0.75
C PRO A 105 14.51 13.07 -0.08
N TRP A 106 13.24 13.47 -0.08
CA TRP A 106 12.21 12.87 -0.94
C TRP A 106 12.57 13.00 -2.43
N PRO A 107 12.09 12.09 -3.31
CA PRO A 107 12.27 12.19 -4.76
C PRO A 107 11.62 13.45 -5.38
N THR A 108 12.30 14.59 -5.37
CA THR A 108 11.76 15.83 -5.95
C THR A 108 12.17 15.97 -7.41
N HIS A 109 11.20 16.27 -8.27
CA HIS A 109 11.45 16.49 -9.70
C HIS A 109 12.00 17.91 -9.99
N PHE A 110 11.95 18.82 -9.00
CA PHE A 110 12.37 20.21 -9.13
C PHE A 110 13.53 20.58 -8.19
N LEU A 111 14.55 21.21 -8.76
CA LEU A 111 15.81 21.66 -8.15
C LEU A 111 15.66 22.90 -7.23
N ASN A 112 14.51 23.13 -6.62
CA ASN A 112 14.35 24.31 -5.77
C ASN A 112 14.70 23.99 -4.31
N ILE A 113 15.94 24.34 -3.96
CA ILE A 113 16.50 24.58 -2.61
C ILE A 113 16.02 23.57 -1.55
N ALA A 114 16.78 22.49 -1.42
CA ALA A 114 16.61 21.44 -0.42
C ALA A 114 16.67 21.98 1.01
N THR A 115 15.52 22.26 1.61
CA THR A 115 15.38 22.28 3.06
C THR A 115 15.28 20.83 3.55
N PRO A 116 16.04 20.44 4.61
CA PRO A 116 15.87 19.14 5.24
C PRO A 116 14.49 19.10 5.89
N LEU A 117 13.52 18.48 5.21
CA LEU A 117 12.16 18.37 5.71
C LEU A 117 12.10 17.26 6.77
N PRO A 118 11.54 17.52 7.96
CA PRO A 118 11.17 16.46 8.89
C PRO A 118 10.24 15.47 8.19
N PHE A 119 10.21 14.22 8.66
CA PHE A 119 9.41 13.14 8.09
C PHE A 119 7.92 13.51 7.91
N MET A 120 7.43 14.55 8.61
CA MET A 120 6.27 15.38 8.23
C MET A 120 6.35 16.75 8.94
N PRO A 121 6.32 17.88 8.21
CA PRO A 121 5.20 18.81 8.36
C PRO A 121 4.81 19.57 7.07
N GLY A 122 3.51 19.55 6.75
CA GLY A 122 2.72 20.69 6.25
C GLY A 122 2.99 21.29 4.85
N ASN A 123 1.99 21.12 3.98
CA ASN A 123 1.49 22.08 2.95
C ASN A 123 2.16 22.27 1.59
N ASP A 124 3.36 21.73 1.29
CA ASP A 124 3.89 21.84 -0.07
C ASP A 124 3.41 20.66 -0.92
N LEU A 125 2.42 20.86 -1.81
CA LEU A 125 1.88 19.81 -2.70
C LEU A 125 2.07 20.11 -4.19
N ALA A 126 2.54 21.30 -4.53
CA ALA A 126 2.91 21.60 -5.90
C ALA A 126 4.21 20.85 -6.26
N GLY A 127 4.21 20.09 -7.36
CA GLY A 127 5.42 19.53 -7.96
C GLY A 127 5.93 18.19 -7.40
N HIS A 128 5.08 17.38 -6.78
CA HIS A 128 5.49 16.07 -6.25
C HIS A 128 5.56 15.01 -7.36
N SER A 129 6.73 14.38 -7.51
CA SER A 129 6.91 13.21 -8.39
C SER A 129 5.98 12.07 -7.95
N PRO A 130 5.40 11.27 -8.87
CA PRO A 130 4.63 10.06 -8.54
C PRO A 130 5.39 9.14 -7.58
N LEU A 131 6.71 9.04 -7.74
CA LEU A 131 7.58 8.24 -6.86
C LEU A 131 7.57 8.77 -5.41
N THR A 132 7.55 10.09 -5.21
CA THR A 132 7.43 10.69 -3.87
C THR A 132 6.11 10.32 -3.21
N LEU A 133 5.01 10.43 -3.95
CA LEU A 133 3.68 10.13 -3.42
C LEU A 133 3.57 8.64 -3.05
N LEU A 134 4.07 7.76 -3.92
CA LEU A 134 4.13 6.32 -3.67
C LEU A 134 5.01 5.97 -2.46
N ALA A 135 6.20 6.59 -2.35
CA ALA A 135 7.10 6.40 -1.21
C ALA A 135 6.44 6.83 0.11
N LYS A 136 5.77 7.98 0.13
CA LYS A 136 5.03 8.48 1.30
C LYS A 136 3.87 7.56 1.66
N ALA A 137 3.03 7.19 0.69
CA ALA A 137 1.87 6.33 0.89
C ALA A 137 2.26 4.93 1.42
N SER A 138 3.27 4.30 0.81
CA SER A 138 3.75 2.98 1.23
C SER A 138 4.39 3.01 2.62
N SER A 139 5.14 4.06 2.95
CA SER A 139 5.72 4.22 4.29
C SER A 139 4.65 4.43 5.36
N GLN A 140 3.58 5.15 5.05
CA GLN A 140 2.44 5.30 5.95
C GLN A 140 1.71 3.97 6.21
N LEU A 141 1.53 3.14 5.17
CA LEU A 141 0.96 1.81 5.34
C LEU A 141 1.86 0.94 6.23
N GLU A 142 3.16 0.87 5.94
CA GLU A 142 4.13 0.13 6.75
C GLU A 142 4.06 0.54 8.22
N SER A 143 4.12 1.85 8.49
CA SER A 143 4.10 2.38 9.86
C SER A 143 2.78 2.06 10.56
N THR A 144 1.67 2.01 9.82
CA THR A 144 0.36 1.61 10.34
C THR A 144 0.29 0.12 10.65
N ILE A 145 0.84 -0.74 9.79
CA ILE A 145 0.94 -2.19 10.04
C ILE A 145 1.82 -2.44 11.28
N ALA A 146 2.98 -1.78 11.37
CA ALA A 146 3.86 -1.89 12.54
C ALA A 146 3.21 -1.36 13.82
N PHE A 147 2.44 -0.28 13.75
CA PHE A 147 1.69 0.27 14.88
C PHE A 147 0.58 -0.68 15.35
N THR A 148 -0.23 -1.19 14.42
CA THR A 148 -1.35 -2.09 14.73
C THR A 148 -0.87 -3.44 15.27
N ALA A 149 0.20 -4.00 14.71
CA ALA A 149 0.80 -5.23 15.20
C ALA A 149 1.34 -5.09 16.64
N ARG A 150 2.01 -3.97 16.96
CA ARG A 150 2.53 -3.69 18.31
C ARG A 150 1.43 -3.50 19.36
N ASN A 151 0.26 -3.02 18.95
CA ASN A 151 -0.87 -2.73 19.84
C ASN A 151 -2.00 -3.76 19.69
N ALA A 152 -1.75 -4.90 19.04
CA ALA A 152 -2.76 -5.92 18.82
C ALA A 152 -3.28 -6.48 20.15
N GLY A 153 -4.61 -6.50 20.31
CA GLY A 153 -5.27 -7.01 21.53
C GLY A 153 -5.34 -6.02 22.70
N PHE A 154 -4.81 -4.80 22.53
CA PHE A 154 -4.90 -3.74 23.54
C PHE A 154 -5.92 -2.66 23.12
N PRO A 155 -6.52 -1.93 24.07
CA PRO A 155 -7.31 -0.75 23.76
C PRO A 155 -6.49 0.29 22.97
N PRO A 156 -7.13 1.08 22.08
CA PRO A 156 -6.42 2.02 21.22
C PRO A 156 -5.71 3.09 22.06
N PRO A 157 -4.37 3.22 21.99
CA PRO A 157 -3.63 4.23 22.73
C PRO A 157 -3.88 5.63 22.13
N PRO A 158 -3.54 6.74 22.82
CA PRO A 158 -3.79 8.10 22.33
C PRO A 158 -3.23 8.37 20.92
N GLU A 159 -2.08 7.77 20.58
CA GLU A 159 -1.44 7.89 19.28
C GLU A 159 -2.31 7.34 18.14
N PHE A 160 -3.17 6.35 18.41
CA PHE A 160 -4.13 5.79 17.44
C PHE A 160 -4.97 6.90 16.79
N TRP A 161 -5.50 7.79 17.63
CA TRP A 161 -6.38 8.88 17.20
C TRP A 161 -5.63 9.99 16.46
N ALA A 162 -4.30 10.05 16.58
CA ALA A 162 -3.48 10.99 15.84
C ALA A 162 -3.12 10.50 14.43
N ILE A 163 -3.03 9.18 14.21
CA ILE A 163 -2.66 8.59 12.91
C ILE A 163 -3.80 8.76 11.89
N GLY A 164 -5.05 8.51 12.30
CA GLY A 164 -6.23 8.58 11.43
C GLY A 164 -6.37 9.92 10.67
N PRO A 165 -6.44 11.07 11.37
CA PRO A 165 -6.52 12.39 10.73
C PRO A 165 -5.34 12.69 9.79
N ARG A 166 -4.14 12.18 10.07
CA ARG A 166 -2.96 12.36 9.21
C ARG A 166 -3.09 11.59 7.90
N LEU A 167 -3.56 10.34 7.96
CA LEU A 167 -3.84 9.54 6.75
C LEU A 167 -4.94 10.20 5.91
N GLU A 168 -5.99 10.70 6.56
CA GLU A 168 -7.10 11.39 5.88
C GLU A 168 -6.66 12.69 5.22
N THR A 169 -5.85 13.47 5.93
CA THR A 169 -5.24 14.69 5.38
C THR A 169 -4.37 14.35 4.17
N PHE A 170 -3.51 13.33 4.26
CA PHE A 170 -2.69 12.91 3.14
C PHE A 170 -3.53 12.41 1.96
N ARG A 171 -4.60 11.65 2.22
CA ARG A 171 -5.56 11.21 1.20
C ARG A 171 -6.20 12.37 0.45
N GLY A 172 -6.60 13.43 1.16
CA GLY A 172 -7.18 14.65 0.56
C GLY A 172 -6.19 15.46 -0.28
N HIS A 173 -4.89 15.21 -0.13
CA HIS A 173 -3.83 15.86 -0.86
C HIS A 173 -3.33 15.08 -2.08
N LEU A 174 -3.80 13.84 -2.28
CA LEU A 174 -3.44 13.08 -3.46
C LEU A 174 -4.12 13.66 -4.72
N PRO A 175 -3.42 13.71 -5.87
CA PRO A 175 -4.04 14.11 -7.13
C PRO A 175 -5.27 13.25 -7.43
N PRO A 176 -6.39 13.85 -7.87
CA PRO A 176 -7.55 13.08 -8.30
C PRO A 176 -7.17 12.22 -9.51
N LEU A 177 -7.72 11.01 -9.57
CA LEU A 177 -7.63 10.18 -10.78
C LEU A 177 -8.68 10.71 -11.74
N ASP A 178 -8.26 11.37 -12.83
CA ASP A 178 -9.18 11.90 -13.84
C ASP A 178 -9.78 10.74 -14.63
N ALA A 179 -11.11 10.69 -14.71
CA ALA A 179 -11.83 9.67 -15.47
C ALA A 179 -11.59 9.80 -17.00
N ASN A 180 -11.17 10.98 -17.46
CA ASN A 180 -10.97 11.25 -18.89
C ASN A 180 -9.59 10.85 -19.41
N TYR A 181 -8.66 10.50 -18.52
CA TYR A 181 -7.31 10.09 -18.90
C TYR A 181 -7.02 8.67 -18.41
N PRO A 182 -6.19 7.90 -19.14
CA PRO A 182 -5.77 6.59 -18.68
C PRO A 182 -5.10 6.74 -17.32
N THR A 183 -5.69 6.07 -16.32
CA THR A 183 -5.20 6.11 -14.94
C THR A 183 -3.82 5.46 -14.89
N ASP A 184 -2.82 6.26 -14.53
CA ASP A 184 -1.48 5.78 -14.25
C ASP A 184 -1.50 4.78 -13.08
N GLN A 185 -0.82 3.66 -13.25
CA GLN A 185 -0.78 2.57 -12.29
C GLN A 185 -0.18 3.00 -10.96
N VAL A 186 0.89 3.81 -10.97
CA VAL A 186 1.55 4.31 -9.76
C VAL A 186 0.58 5.18 -8.96
N SER A 187 -0.20 6.01 -9.65
CA SER A 187 -1.23 6.83 -9.03
C SER A 187 -2.32 5.98 -8.38
N LEU A 188 -2.84 4.95 -9.06
CA LEU A 188 -3.81 4.04 -8.45
C LEU A 188 -3.24 3.33 -7.22
N VAL A 189 -2.06 2.73 -7.34
CA VAL A 189 -1.37 2.02 -6.25
C VAL A 189 -1.18 2.96 -5.04
N THR A 190 -0.79 4.21 -5.27
CA THR A 190 -0.67 5.24 -4.22
C THR A 190 -1.98 5.46 -3.47
N HIS A 191 -3.11 5.61 -4.18
CA HIS A 191 -4.42 5.74 -3.55
C HIS A 191 -4.80 4.46 -2.77
N LEU A 192 -4.48 3.28 -3.29
CA LEU A 192 -4.73 2.01 -2.60
C LEU A 192 -3.92 1.91 -1.30
N PHE A 193 -2.63 2.25 -1.31
CA PHE A 193 -1.80 2.24 -0.09
C PHE A 193 -2.43 3.06 1.05
N VAL A 194 -2.91 4.27 0.75
CA VAL A 194 -3.51 5.14 1.78
C VAL A 194 -4.84 4.59 2.29
N ASN A 195 -5.72 4.12 1.39
CA ASN A 195 -7.01 3.54 1.82
C ASN A 195 -6.81 2.22 2.58
N VAL A 196 -5.85 1.39 2.18
CA VAL A 196 -5.51 0.17 2.91
C VAL A 196 -4.86 0.52 4.26
N ALA A 197 -4.07 1.58 4.37
CA ALA A 197 -3.55 2.04 5.67
C ALA A 197 -4.70 2.41 6.63
N ILE A 198 -5.71 3.15 6.13
CA ILE A 198 -6.92 3.47 6.91
C ILE A 198 -7.64 2.17 7.33
N ILE A 199 -7.86 1.23 6.41
CA ILE A 199 -8.47 -0.07 6.72
C ILE A 199 -7.69 -0.80 7.81
N ARG A 200 -6.37 -0.92 7.67
CA ARG A 200 -5.54 -1.63 8.64
C ARG A 200 -5.58 -0.98 10.01
N LEU A 201 -5.51 0.35 10.09
CA LEU A 201 -5.62 1.08 11.36
C LEU A 201 -6.92 0.75 12.10
N TYR A 202 -8.06 0.80 11.42
CA TYR A 202 -9.37 0.68 12.05
C TYR A 202 -9.90 -0.77 12.13
N SER A 203 -9.34 -1.72 11.36
CA SER A 203 -9.83 -3.11 11.24
C SER A 203 -10.02 -3.83 12.58
N GLY A 204 -9.02 -3.75 13.48
CA GLY A 204 -9.05 -4.38 14.81
C GLY A 204 -10.12 -3.81 15.77
N HIS A 205 -10.74 -2.69 15.41
CA HIS A 205 -11.68 -1.95 16.26
C HIS A 205 -13.12 -1.95 15.70
N THR A 206 -13.37 -2.63 14.58
CA THR A 206 -14.67 -2.61 13.87
C THR A 206 -15.81 -3.27 14.64
N SER A 207 -15.53 -4.25 15.49
CA SER A 207 -16.51 -4.92 16.34
C SER A 207 -16.96 -4.07 17.54
N ILE A 208 -16.13 -3.13 17.97
CA ILE A 208 -16.34 -2.31 19.17
C ILE A 208 -16.86 -0.92 18.79
N HIS A 209 -16.33 -0.33 17.72
CA HIS A 209 -16.60 1.06 17.36
C HIS A 209 -17.25 1.16 15.98
N ALA A 210 -18.51 1.64 15.95
CA ALA A 210 -19.26 1.89 14.71
C ALA A 210 -18.54 2.89 13.78
N GLU A 211 -17.84 3.87 14.35
CA GLU A 211 -17.03 4.83 13.58
C GLU A 211 -15.87 4.14 12.85
N ALA A 212 -15.14 3.24 13.52
CA ALA A 212 -14.04 2.49 12.91
C ALA A 212 -14.54 1.63 11.74
N ARG A 213 -15.71 1.00 11.89
CA ARG A 213 -16.39 0.26 10.82
C ARG A 213 -16.74 1.16 9.63
N SER A 214 -17.35 2.32 9.91
CA SER A 214 -17.68 3.31 8.87
C SER A 214 -16.44 3.77 8.10
N LYS A 215 -15.34 4.06 8.81
CA LYS A 215 -14.06 4.45 8.18
C LYS A 215 -13.49 3.37 7.26
N CYS A 216 -13.52 2.11 7.69
CA CYS A 216 -13.07 0.98 6.85
C CYS A 216 -13.92 0.85 5.58
N LEU A 217 -15.26 0.92 5.71
CA LEU A 217 -16.17 0.81 4.58
C LEU A 217 -16.01 1.97 3.59
N ILE A 218 -15.91 3.22 4.07
CA ILE A 218 -15.67 4.38 3.21
C ILE A 218 -14.36 4.22 2.44
N ALA A 219 -13.29 3.75 3.09
CA ALA A 219 -12.02 3.48 2.42
C ALA A 219 -12.13 2.37 1.37
N ALA A 220 -12.83 1.27 1.67
CA ALA A 220 -13.09 0.19 0.72
C ALA A 220 -13.91 0.66 -0.49
N TYR A 221 -14.97 1.44 -0.27
CA TYR A 221 -15.78 2.04 -1.35
C TYR A 221 -14.99 3.02 -2.20
N CYS A 222 -14.12 3.82 -1.58
CA CYS A 222 -13.20 4.69 -2.29
C CYS A 222 -12.27 3.91 -3.24
N VAL A 223 -11.83 2.71 -2.86
CA VAL A 223 -11.01 1.85 -3.73
C VAL A 223 -11.86 1.25 -4.85
N ALA A 224 -13.01 0.65 -4.53
CA ALA A 224 -13.89 0.06 -5.54
C ALA A 224 -14.33 1.08 -6.60
N ALA A 225 -14.69 2.30 -6.19
CA ALA A 225 -15.05 3.37 -7.11
C ALA A 225 -13.88 3.78 -8.02
N ARG A 226 -12.64 3.77 -7.52
CA ARG A 226 -11.46 4.06 -8.34
C ARG A 226 -11.17 2.93 -9.32
N LEU A 227 -11.34 1.67 -8.92
CA LEU A 227 -11.16 0.52 -9.80
C LEU A 227 -12.17 0.52 -10.95
N ALA A 228 -13.43 0.89 -10.67
CA ALA A 228 -14.47 0.99 -11.71
C ALA A 228 -14.12 2.01 -12.81
N ASN A 229 -13.40 3.08 -12.45
CA ASN A 229 -13.00 4.15 -13.37
C ASN A 229 -11.58 3.99 -13.91
N ALA A 230 -10.80 3.06 -13.34
CA ALA A 230 -9.45 2.79 -13.80
C ALA A 230 -9.53 1.94 -15.07
N HIS A 231 -8.85 2.37 -16.12
CA HIS A 231 -8.73 1.66 -17.40
C HIS A 231 -7.78 0.45 -17.26
N ILE A 232 -7.96 -0.36 -16.20
CA ILE A 232 -7.08 -1.48 -15.86
C ILE A 232 -7.02 -2.51 -16.97
N ALA A 233 -8.05 -2.65 -17.80
CA ALA A 233 -8.04 -3.57 -18.95
C ALA A 233 -6.98 -3.20 -20.00
N GLU A 234 -6.48 -1.97 -20.03
CA GLU A 234 -5.49 -1.51 -21.01
C GLU A 234 -4.04 -1.70 -20.56
N TRP A 235 -3.80 -2.02 -19.28
CA TRP A 235 -2.43 -2.14 -18.79
C TRP A 235 -1.73 -3.39 -19.36
N GLU A 236 -0.49 -3.23 -19.83
CA GLU A 236 0.31 -4.38 -20.31
C GLU A 236 0.81 -5.24 -19.14
N MET A 237 1.20 -4.60 -18.05
CA MET A 237 1.72 -5.24 -16.84
C MET A 237 0.97 -4.76 -15.61
N ALA A 238 0.75 -5.67 -14.65
CA ALA A 238 0.15 -5.34 -13.37
C ALA A 238 1.23 -5.30 -12.28
N ASP A 239 1.24 -4.26 -11.46
CA ASP A 239 2.06 -4.23 -10.26
C ASP A 239 1.58 -5.33 -9.30
N PRO A 240 2.42 -6.32 -8.95
CA PRO A 240 2.01 -7.47 -8.15
C PRO A 240 1.43 -7.07 -6.78
N ILE A 241 1.78 -5.90 -6.26
CA ILE A 241 1.28 -5.42 -4.96
C ILE A 241 -0.23 -5.17 -4.96
N LEU A 242 -0.85 -4.99 -6.13
CA LEU A 242 -2.30 -4.82 -6.23
C LEU A 242 -3.05 -6.02 -5.66
N GLY A 243 -2.51 -7.24 -5.75
CA GLY A 243 -3.13 -8.45 -5.22
C GLY A 243 -3.41 -8.37 -3.72
N PRO A 244 -2.36 -8.27 -2.88
CA PRO A 244 -2.52 -8.11 -1.43
C PRO A 244 -3.38 -6.90 -1.02
N LEU A 245 -3.21 -5.74 -1.69
CA LEU A 245 -3.96 -4.53 -1.37
C LEU A 245 -5.47 -4.70 -1.63
N LEU A 246 -5.83 -5.30 -2.77
CA LEU A 246 -7.21 -5.59 -3.13
C LEU A 246 -7.83 -6.68 -2.26
N ALA A 247 -7.04 -7.68 -1.86
CA ALA A 247 -7.49 -8.70 -0.91
C ALA A 247 -7.86 -8.08 0.45
N ALA A 248 -7.06 -7.14 0.96
CA ALA A 248 -7.37 -6.42 2.21
C ALA A 248 -8.67 -5.60 2.12
N VAL A 249 -8.94 -5.01 0.95
CA VAL A 249 -10.21 -4.30 0.68
C VAL A 249 -11.38 -5.27 0.63
N ALA A 250 -11.22 -6.38 -0.08
CA ALA A 250 -12.22 -7.42 -0.21
C ALA A 250 -12.59 -8.03 1.14
N ASP A 251 -11.64 -8.22 2.05
CA ASP A 251 -11.90 -8.75 3.40
C ASP A 251 -12.85 -7.85 4.20
N ILE A 252 -12.73 -6.53 4.08
CA ILE A 252 -13.67 -5.58 4.70
C ILE A 252 -15.05 -5.69 4.04
N LEU A 253 -15.11 -5.79 2.70
CA LEU A 253 -16.40 -5.88 1.99
C LEU A 253 -17.12 -7.18 2.30
N ILE A 254 -16.41 -8.31 2.33
CA ILE A 254 -16.93 -9.64 2.70
C ILE A 254 -17.52 -9.62 4.10
N ALA A 255 -16.82 -9.03 5.07
CA ALA A 255 -17.28 -8.92 6.46
C ALA A 255 -18.55 -8.07 6.63
N ASN A 256 -19.01 -7.39 5.57
CA ASN A 256 -20.15 -6.47 5.60
C ASN A 256 -21.24 -6.78 4.57
N LEU A 257 -21.20 -7.93 3.89
CA LEU A 257 -22.18 -8.30 2.86
C LEU A 257 -23.63 -8.34 3.38
N ASP A 258 -23.83 -8.84 4.61
CA ASP A 258 -25.13 -9.05 5.24
C ASP A 258 -25.89 -7.75 5.52
N HIS A 259 -25.14 -6.65 5.62
CA HIS A 259 -25.64 -5.40 6.19
C HIS A 259 -25.77 -4.28 5.17
N ASP A 260 -25.12 -4.39 4.00
CA ASP A 260 -24.94 -3.25 3.11
C ASP A 260 -24.96 -3.66 1.62
N ALA A 261 -26.04 -3.33 0.92
CA ALA A 261 -26.18 -3.55 -0.53
C ALA A 261 -25.02 -2.95 -1.37
N PRO A 262 -24.53 -1.71 -1.10
CA PRO A 262 -23.33 -1.19 -1.77
C PRO A 262 -22.06 -2.00 -1.50
N ALA A 263 -21.95 -2.74 -0.38
CA ALA A 263 -20.82 -3.66 -0.16
C ALA A 263 -20.79 -4.78 -1.19
N THR A 264 -21.95 -5.30 -1.58
CA THR A 264 -22.06 -6.34 -2.61
C THR A 264 -21.60 -5.80 -3.98
N MET A 265 -22.06 -4.60 -4.37
CA MET A 265 -21.64 -3.98 -5.63
C MET A 265 -20.13 -3.66 -5.64
N ALA A 266 -19.62 -3.07 -4.56
CA ALA A 266 -18.20 -2.77 -4.43
C ALA A 266 -17.33 -4.04 -4.46
N MET A 267 -17.81 -5.13 -3.85
CA MET A 267 -17.13 -6.42 -3.87
C MET A 267 -17.08 -7.00 -5.28
N GLN A 268 -18.18 -6.92 -6.03
CA GLN A 268 -18.22 -7.38 -7.42
C GLN A 268 -17.25 -6.58 -8.30
N THR A 269 -17.19 -5.27 -8.14
CA THR A 269 -16.21 -4.42 -8.84
C THR A 269 -14.78 -4.82 -8.49
N THR A 270 -14.50 -5.07 -7.20
CA THR A 270 -13.18 -5.48 -6.72
C THR A 270 -12.76 -6.83 -7.30
N LEU A 271 -13.64 -7.83 -7.26
CA LEU A 271 -13.38 -9.16 -7.86
C LEU A 271 -13.18 -9.09 -9.37
N SER A 272 -13.99 -8.30 -10.08
CA SER A 272 -13.86 -8.12 -11.52
C SER A 272 -12.51 -7.50 -11.87
N ALA A 273 -12.07 -6.50 -11.09
CA ALA A 273 -10.75 -5.90 -11.27
C ALA A 273 -9.62 -6.89 -10.99
N MET A 274 -9.70 -7.66 -9.90
CA MET A 274 -8.72 -8.70 -9.58
C MET A 274 -8.65 -9.77 -10.68
N GLN A 275 -9.78 -10.17 -11.26
CA GLN A 275 -9.83 -11.14 -12.35
C GLN A 275 -9.11 -10.64 -13.61
N VAL A 276 -9.32 -9.37 -13.99
CA VAL A 276 -8.62 -8.74 -15.12
C VAL A 276 -7.11 -8.71 -14.88
N LEU A 277 -6.70 -8.35 -13.66
CA LEU A 277 -5.29 -8.24 -13.29
C LEU A 277 -4.60 -9.60 -13.07
N ALA A 278 -5.35 -10.64 -12.71
CA ALA A 278 -4.83 -11.99 -12.47
C ALA A 278 -4.16 -12.59 -13.72
N GLY A 279 -4.58 -12.20 -14.93
CA GLY A 279 -3.92 -12.62 -16.17
C GLY A 279 -2.52 -12.03 -16.37
N ARG A 280 -2.06 -11.12 -15.52
CA ARG A 280 -0.82 -10.34 -15.69
C ARG A 280 0.17 -10.46 -14.54
N SER A 281 -0.21 -11.12 -13.45
CA SER A 281 0.62 -11.32 -12.27
C SER A 281 0.18 -12.59 -11.54
N LEU A 282 1.14 -13.48 -11.27
CA LEU A 282 0.84 -14.74 -10.57
C LEU A 282 0.43 -14.49 -9.12
N LEU A 283 1.02 -13.48 -8.46
CA LEU A 283 0.64 -13.09 -7.11
C LEU A 283 -0.81 -12.61 -7.08
N ILE A 284 -1.20 -11.75 -8.02
CA ILE A 284 -2.59 -11.28 -8.10
C ILE A 284 -3.54 -12.46 -8.33
N GLN A 285 -3.18 -13.42 -9.19
CA GLN A 285 -3.97 -14.63 -9.42
C GLN A 285 -4.16 -15.47 -8.14
N GLN A 286 -3.10 -15.63 -7.34
CA GLN A 286 -3.18 -16.32 -6.05
C GLN A 286 -4.15 -15.62 -5.09
N TYR A 287 -4.00 -14.30 -4.90
CA TYR A 287 -4.91 -13.52 -4.06
C TYR A 287 -6.34 -13.50 -4.58
N PHE A 288 -6.55 -13.42 -5.90
CA PHE A 288 -7.87 -13.50 -6.52
C PHE A 288 -8.56 -14.81 -6.16
N THR A 289 -7.88 -15.94 -6.36
CA THR A 289 -8.43 -17.27 -6.08
C THR A 289 -8.84 -17.41 -4.61
N LEU A 290 -7.96 -17.00 -3.69
CA LEU A 290 -8.24 -17.04 -2.24
C LEU A 290 -9.40 -16.11 -1.85
N THR A 291 -9.48 -14.94 -2.47
CA THR A 291 -10.52 -13.94 -2.18
C THR A 291 -11.88 -14.37 -2.73
N GLN A 292 -11.89 -14.95 -3.93
CA GLN A 292 -13.09 -15.55 -4.52
C GLN A 292 -13.62 -16.70 -3.65
N GLN A 293 -12.75 -17.62 -3.21
CA GLN A 293 -13.15 -18.73 -2.33
C GLN A 293 -13.75 -18.23 -1.01
N ARG A 294 -13.14 -17.21 -0.39
CA ARG A 294 -13.67 -16.57 0.83
C ARG A 294 -15.03 -15.92 0.60
N HIS A 295 -15.20 -15.23 -0.54
CA HIS A 295 -16.47 -14.61 -0.91
C HIS A 295 -17.58 -15.65 -1.10
N GLU A 296 -17.32 -16.72 -1.85
CA GLU A 296 -18.28 -17.80 -2.08
C GLU A 296 -18.68 -18.48 -0.76
N SER A 297 -17.70 -18.73 0.12
CA SER A 297 -17.96 -19.29 1.45
C SER A 297 -18.84 -18.38 2.30
N ALA A 298 -18.60 -17.07 2.28
CA ALA A 298 -19.41 -16.09 3.00
C ALA A 298 -20.85 -16.04 2.45
N GLN A 299 -21.04 -16.05 1.13
CA GLN A 299 -22.37 -16.10 0.51
C GLN A 299 -23.13 -17.39 0.83
N GLN A 300 -22.46 -18.54 0.87
CA GLN A 300 -23.09 -19.80 1.26
C GLN A 300 -23.56 -19.76 2.72
N ASN A 301 -22.72 -19.25 3.63
CA ASN A 301 -23.08 -19.09 5.05
C ASN A 301 -24.29 -18.17 5.23
N LEU A 302 -24.33 -17.06 4.48
CA LEU A 302 -25.47 -16.16 4.41
C LEU A 302 -26.77 -16.84 3.98
N ASN A 303 -26.72 -17.61 2.90
CA ASN A 303 -27.88 -18.33 2.39
C ASN A 303 -28.40 -19.37 3.40
N LEU A 304 -27.50 -20.09 4.06
CA LEU A 304 -27.87 -21.05 5.11
C LEU A 304 -28.50 -20.36 6.32
N PHE A 305 -27.97 -19.19 6.73
CA PHE A 305 -28.55 -18.39 7.81
C PHE A 305 -29.99 -17.97 7.50
N TRP A 306 -30.24 -17.45 6.30
CA TRP A 306 -31.59 -17.07 5.87
C TRP A 306 -32.55 -18.25 5.77
N LEU A 307 -32.09 -19.41 5.25
CA LEU A 307 -32.90 -20.62 5.23
C LEU A 307 -33.32 -21.06 6.64
N ASN A 308 -32.39 -21.03 7.60
CA ASN A 308 -32.68 -21.38 8.99
C ASN A 308 -33.69 -20.41 9.63
N ILE A 309 -33.59 -19.10 9.35
CA ILE A 309 -34.58 -18.12 9.79
C ILE A 309 -35.96 -18.46 9.21
N VAL A 310 -36.07 -18.67 7.89
CA VAL A 310 -37.34 -19.00 7.24
C VAL A 310 -37.95 -20.29 7.80
N HIS A 311 -37.13 -21.30 8.10
CA HIS A 311 -37.58 -22.53 8.74
C HIS A 311 -38.08 -22.33 10.17
N SER A 312 -37.45 -21.43 10.95
CA SER A 312 -37.87 -21.10 12.32
C SER A 312 -39.21 -20.38 12.39
N PHE A 313 -39.62 -19.69 11.32
CA PHE A 313 -40.89 -18.97 11.23
C PHE A 313 -42.04 -19.78 10.61
N LYS A 314 -41.84 -21.07 10.29
CA LYS A 314 -42.97 -21.91 9.88
C LYS A 314 -43.94 -22.07 11.06
N PRO A 315 -45.20 -21.59 10.93
CA PRO A 315 -46.17 -21.71 12.01
C PRO A 315 -46.40 -23.18 12.35
N SER A 316 -46.46 -23.50 13.64
CA SER A 316 -46.84 -24.84 14.10
C SER A 316 -48.14 -25.24 13.43
N PRO A 317 -48.26 -26.49 12.94
CA PRO A 317 -49.50 -26.95 12.32
C PRO A 317 -50.66 -26.71 13.29
N PRO A 318 -51.83 -26.24 12.80
CA PRO A 318 -52.97 -25.98 13.67
C PRO A 318 -53.33 -27.27 14.42
N ASP A 319 -53.41 -27.18 15.75
CA ASP A 319 -53.84 -28.28 16.59
C ASP A 319 -55.21 -28.76 16.10
N LYS A 320 -55.26 -30.02 15.66
CA LYS A 320 -56.52 -30.67 15.27
C LYS A 320 -57.33 -30.92 16.54
N TYR A 321 -58.17 -29.96 16.90
CA TYR A 321 -59.26 -30.12 17.87
C TYR A 321 -60.50 -30.71 17.19
#